data_AF-A0A2V1MWJ9-F1
#
_entry.id   AF-A0A2V1MWJ9-F1
#
_cell.length_a   1.000
_cell.length_b   1.000
_cell.length_c   1.000
_cell.angle_alpha   90.00
_cell.angle_beta   90.00
_cell.angle_gamma   90.00
#
_symmetry.space_group_name_H-M   'P 1'
#
loop_
_entity.id
_entity.type
_entity.pdbx_description
1 polymer ?
#
loop_
_entity_poly.entity_id
_entity_poly.type
_entity_poly.pdbx_seq_one_letter_code
_entity_poly.pdbx_strand_id
1 'polypeptide(L)'
;MRKFISVAAFAFVGGALREALTLIPLVGDHYWLICTINLLGCFLLAFVTEGLPAILPLSDVWLTGLSTGLIGSFTTFSTFSTDFYILLRTNQFSWAILYVMVSLFGGLTCAYLGVRLSNRIIHKKEGGL
;
A
#
# COMPACT_ATOMS: atom_id res chain seq x y z
N MET A 1 -14.97 -19.97 -3.70
CA MET A 1 -13.64 -20.61 -3.79
C MET A 1 -12.63 -19.80 -4.61
N ARG A 2 -12.92 -19.40 -5.87
CA ARG A 2 -11.96 -18.70 -6.74
C ARG A 2 -11.36 -17.40 -6.16
N LYS A 3 -12.17 -16.54 -5.52
CA LYS A 3 -11.68 -15.31 -4.86
C LYS A 3 -10.68 -15.62 -3.74
N PHE A 4 -10.93 -16.64 -2.91
CA PHE A 4 -10.00 -17.06 -1.85
C PHE A 4 -8.64 -17.53 -2.40
N ILE A 5 -8.66 -18.35 -3.46
CA ILE A 5 -7.42 -18.82 -4.10
C ILE A 5 -6.62 -17.64 -4.67
N SER A 6 -7.32 -16.70 -5.32
CA SER A 6 -6.70 -15.47 -5.83
C SER A 6 -6.05 -14.67 -4.70
N VAL A 7 -6.79 -14.40 -3.62
CA VAL A 7 -6.25 -13.70 -2.44
C VAL A 7 -5.03 -14.43 -1.88
N ALA A 8 -5.08 -15.76 -1.72
CA ALA A 8 -3.95 -16.52 -1.18
C ALA A 8 -2.70 -16.41 -2.07
N ALA A 9 -2.85 -16.57 -3.38
CA ALA A 9 -1.74 -16.50 -4.34
C ALA A 9 -1.09 -15.10 -4.35
N PHE A 10 -1.91 -14.05 -4.43
CA PHE A 10 -1.41 -12.68 -4.43
C PHE A 10 -0.88 -12.25 -3.05
N ALA A 11 -1.48 -12.73 -1.96
CA ALA A 11 -1.01 -12.44 -0.60
C ALA A 11 0.38 -13.03 -0.35
N PHE A 12 0.65 -14.23 -0.86
CA PHE A 12 1.99 -14.82 -0.81
C PHE A 12 3.02 -13.89 -1.48
N VAL A 13 2.72 -13.40 -2.68
CA VAL A 13 3.61 -12.49 -3.41
C VAL A 13 3.79 -11.17 -2.67
N GLY A 14 2.71 -10.56 -2.15
CA GLY A 14 2.78 -9.27 -1.47
C GLY A 14 3.60 -9.33 -0.17
N GLY A 15 3.37 -10.37 0.63
CA GLY A 15 4.10 -10.59 1.87
C GLY A 15 5.57 -10.93 1.61
N ALA A 16 5.85 -11.77 0.62
CA ALA A 16 7.21 -12.10 0.21
C ALA A 16 7.95 -10.86 -0.34
N LEU A 17 7.28 -9.98 -1.09
CA LEU A 17 7.88 -8.74 -1.57
C LEU A 17 8.21 -7.80 -0.41
N ARG A 18 7.30 -7.62 0.55
CA ARG A 18 7.59 -6.81 1.74
C ARG A 18 8.81 -7.37 2.49
N GLU A 19 8.85 -8.68 2.71
CA GLU A 19 9.97 -9.34 3.40
C GLU A 19 11.28 -9.21 2.61
N ALA A 20 11.25 -9.36 1.29
CA ALA A 20 12.42 -9.17 0.45
C ALA A 20 12.97 -7.73 0.56
N LEU A 21 12.09 -6.72 0.65
CA LEU A 21 12.50 -5.34 0.84
C LEU A 21 13.12 -5.09 2.22
N THR A 22 12.65 -5.74 3.28
CA THR A 22 13.22 -5.59 4.63
C THR A 22 14.59 -6.24 4.78
N LEU A 23 14.93 -7.20 3.90
CA LEU A 23 16.25 -7.83 3.86
C LEU A 23 17.32 -6.98 3.17
N ILE A 24 16.93 -5.99 2.37
CA ILE A 24 17.85 -5.11 1.63
C ILE A 24 17.93 -3.77 2.37
N PRO A 25 19.13 -3.24 2.68
CA PRO A 25 19.29 -1.94 3.34
C PRO A 25 19.03 -0.78 2.36
N LEU A 26 17.81 -0.65 1.87
CA LEU A 26 17.39 0.34 0.87
C LEU A 26 17.18 1.72 1.47
N VAL A 27 16.48 1.79 2.60
CA VAL A 27 15.99 3.03 3.19
C VAL A 27 16.31 3.03 4.68
N GLY A 28 17.31 3.84 5.06
CA GLY A 28 17.65 4.22 6.45
C GLY A 28 17.24 3.21 7.53
N ASP A 29 16.51 3.72 8.51
CA ASP A 29 15.95 2.89 9.58
C ASP A 29 14.71 2.11 9.11
N HIS A 30 14.49 0.94 9.71
CA HIS A 30 13.39 0.03 9.38
C HIS A 30 12.00 0.71 9.32
N TYR A 31 11.72 1.62 10.24
CA TYR A 31 10.43 2.31 10.28
C TYR A 31 10.19 3.22 9.05
N TRP A 32 11.25 3.80 8.45
CA TRP A 32 11.12 4.57 7.20
C TRP A 32 10.83 3.69 5.99
N LEU A 33 11.41 2.49 5.95
CA LEU A 33 11.09 1.50 4.94
C LEU A 33 9.61 1.09 5.03
N ILE A 34 9.14 0.74 6.24
CA ILE A 34 7.74 0.37 6.46
C ILE A 34 6.79 1.54 6.18
N CYS A 35 7.17 2.77 6.52
CA CYS A 35 6.44 3.97 6.13
C CYS A 35 6.26 4.00 4.61
N THR A 36 7.36 3.88 3.86
CA THR A 36 7.37 3.94 2.39
C THR A 36 6.50 2.84 1.77
N ILE A 37 6.60 1.61 2.28
CA ILE A 37 5.79 0.47 1.84
C ILE A 37 4.29 0.76 2.04
N ASN A 38 3.90 1.26 3.21
CA ASN A 38 2.51 1.59 3.51
C ASN A 38 2.00 2.76 2.66
N LEU A 39 2.80 3.83 2.49
CA LEU A 39 2.44 4.98 1.65
C LEU A 39 2.23 4.58 0.19
N LEU A 40 3.14 3.79 -0.36
CA LEU A 40 3.01 3.24 -1.71
C LEU A 40 1.77 2.35 -1.81
N GLY A 41 1.54 1.50 -0.82
CA GLY A 41 0.34 0.67 -0.75
C GLY A 41 -0.96 1.46 -0.73
N CYS A 42 -1.04 2.57 0.02
CA CYS A 42 -2.22 3.45 0.03
C CYS A 42 -2.51 4.02 -1.37
N PHE A 43 -1.48 4.49 -2.07
CA PHE A 43 -1.62 4.99 -3.44
C PHE A 43 -2.06 3.88 -4.40
N LEU A 44 -1.34 2.74 -4.38
CA LEU A 44 -1.61 1.62 -5.27
C LEU A 44 -2.99 1.01 -5.04
N LEU A 45 -3.44 0.92 -3.79
CA LEU A 45 -4.75 0.35 -3.47
C LEU A 45 -5.84 1.19 -4.13
N ALA A 46 -5.84 2.51 -3.90
CA ALA A 46 -6.80 3.43 -4.49
C ALA A 46 -6.78 3.39 -6.03
N PHE A 47 -5.58 3.36 -6.62
CA PHE A 47 -5.44 3.26 -8.07
C PHE A 47 -5.94 1.92 -8.64
N VAL A 48 -5.60 0.81 -8.00
CA VAL A 48 -6.01 -0.53 -8.43
C VAL A 48 -7.51 -0.72 -8.31
N THR A 49 -8.15 -0.17 -7.27
CA THR A 49 -9.60 -0.32 -7.08
C THR A 49 -10.42 0.57 -8.00
N GLU A 50 -9.93 1.76 -8.35
CA GLU A 50 -10.72 2.74 -9.11
C GLU A 50 -10.24 2.94 -10.55
N GLY A 51 -8.93 3.09 -10.75
CA GLY A 51 -8.35 3.45 -12.05
C GLY A 51 -8.08 2.25 -12.94
N LEU A 52 -7.55 1.17 -12.38
CA LEU A 52 -7.17 -0.01 -13.16
C LEU A 52 -8.34 -0.66 -13.92
N PRO A 53 -9.57 -0.79 -13.36
CA PRO A 53 -10.73 -1.30 -14.09
C PRO A 53 -11.15 -0.42 -15.29
N ALA A 54 -10.83 0.87 -15.24
CA ALA A 54 -11.09 1.78 -16.36
C ALA A 54 -10.11 1.56 -17.52
N ILE A 55 -8.94 0.96 -17.26
CA ILE A 55 -7.89 0.71 -18.27
C ILE A 55 -7.98 -0.72 -18.80
N LEU A 56 -8.25 -1.68 -17.91
CA LEU A 56 -8.24 -3.12 -18.22
C LEU A 56 -9.56 -3.77 -17.77
N PRO A 57 -10.15 -4.68 -18.59
CA PRO A 57 -11.34 -5.43 -18.20
C PRO A 57 -10.97 -6.51 -17.18
N LEU A 58 -10.80 -6.11 -15.92
CA LEU A 58 -10.49 -7.01 -14.81
C LEU A 58 -11.76 -7.63 -14.25
N SER A 59 -11.75 -8.95 -14.05
CA SER A 59 -12.79 -9.59 -13.26
C SER A 59 -12.61 -9.32 -11.77
N ASP A 60 -13.69 -9.39 -11.00
CA ASP A 60 -13.66 -9.26 -9.55
C ASP A 60 -12.61 -10.14 -8.85
N VAL A 61 -12.33 -11.33 -9.40
CA VAL A 61 -11.37 -12.28 -8.82
C VAL A 61 -9.95 -11.71 -8.86
N TRP A 62 -9.57 -11.11 -9.98
CA TRP A 62 -8.26 -10.45 -10.13
C TRP A 62 -8.21 -9.17 -9.31
N LEU A 63 -9.27 -8.38 -9.32
CA LEU A 63 -9.34 -7.14 -8.55
C LEU A 63 -9.20 -7.38 -7.04
N THR A 64 -9.88 -8.41 -6.52
CA THR A 64 -9.77 -8.81 -5.10
C THR A 64 -8.37 -9.37 -4.78
N GLY A 65 -7.78 -10.12 -5.71
CA GLY A 65 -6.43 -10.64 -5.57
C GLY A 65 -5.39 -9.53 -5.48
N LEU A 66 -5.43 -8.56 -6.40
CA LEU A 66 -4.51 -7.42 -6.42
C LEU A 66 -4.71 -6.47 -5.23
N SER A 67 -5.95 -6.20 -4.85
CA SER A 67 -6.24 -5.29 -3.73
C SER A 67 -6.03 -5.98 -2.38
N THR A 68 -6.94 -6.87 -1.98
CA THR A 68 -6.92 -7.53 -0.67
C THR A 68 -5.76 -8.50 -0.50
N GLY A 69 -5.39 -9.23 -1.57
CA GLY A 69 -4.26 -10.16 -1.53
C GLY A 69 -2.92 -9.44 -1.54
N LEU A 70 -2.52 -8.94 -2.71
CA LEU A 70 -1.18 -8.40 -2.97
C LEU A 70 -0.91 -7.14 -2.14
N ILE A 71 -1.71 -6.09 -2.34
CA ILE A 71 -1.46 -4.81 -1.66
C ILE A 71 -1.74 -4.95 -0.16
N GLY A 72 -2.79 -5.70 0.20
CA GLY A 72 -3.13 -5.97 1.59
C GLY A 72 -2.00 -6.64 2.37
N SER A 73 -1.33 -7.67 1.83
CA SER A 73 -0.22 -8.34 2.51
C SER A 73 1.14 -7.65 2.33
N PHE A 74 1.30 -6.85 1.27
CA PHE A 74 2.46 -6.00 1.04
C PHE A 74 2.53 -4.88 2.09
N THR A 75 1.40 -4.28 2.46
CA THR A 75 1.33 -3.30 3.56
C THR A 75 1.25 -3.98 4.93
N THR A 76 1.58 -3.26 6.00
CA THR A 76 1.54 -3.80 7.36
C THR A 76 1.29 -2.73 8.43
N PHE A 77 0.20 -2.87 9.18
CA PHE A 77 -0.09 -2.04 10.35
C PHE A 77 0.56 -2.58 11.63
N SER A 78 0.72 -3.90 11.75
CA SER A 78 1.33 -4.53 12.93
C SER A 78 2.80 -4.15 13.04
N THR A 79 3.56 -4.20 11.95
CA THR A 79 4.97 -3.80 11.94
C THR A 79 5.13 -2.32 12.24
N PHE A 80 4.28 -1.45 11.66
CA PHE A 80 4.22 -0.03 12.01
C PHE A 80 4.02 0.18 13.52
N SER A 81 3.11 -0.59 14.13
CA SER A 81 2.82 -0.49 15.56
C SER A 81 4.01 -0.93 16.42
N THR A 82 4.71 -2.00 16.00
CA THR A 82 5.94 -2.47 16.68
C THR A 82 7.07 -1.46 16.55
N ASP A 83 7.30 -0.90 15.37
CA ASP A 83 8.30 0.14 15.12
C ASP A 83 8.04 1.39 15.97
N PHE A 84 6.79 1.85 16.02
CA PHE A 84 6.38 2.94 16.91
C PHE A 84 6.67 2.63 18.38
N TYR A 85 6.32 1.42 18.85
CA TYR A 85 6.60 1.00 20.22
C TYR A 85 8.11 0.97 20.52
N ILE A 86 8.94 0.52 19.57
CA ILE A 86 10.40 0.51 19.71
C ILE A 86 10.94 1.94 19.83
N LEU A 87 10.45 2.88 19.02
CA LEU A 87 10.85 4.29 19.12
C LEU A 87 10.50 4.88 20.50
N LEU A 88 9.33 4.55 21.06
CA LEU A 88 8.98 4.96 22.42
C LEU A 88 9.91 4.35 23.47
N ARG A 89 10.19 3.04 23.38
CA ARG A 89 11.05 2.32 24.33
C ARG A 89 12.50 2.76 24.30
N THR A 90 12.95 3.31 23.18
CA THR A 90 14.31 3.85 23.00
C THR A 90 14.40 5.36 23.25
N ASN A 91 13.36 5.97 23.87
CA ASN A 91 13.26 7.39 24.18
C ASN A 91 13.33 8.31 22.93
N GLN A 92 13.04 7.79 21.74
CA GLN A 92 13.03 8.54 20.49
C GLN A 92 11.64 9.14 20.19
N PHE A 93 11.10 9.90 21.14
CA PHE A 93 9.72 10.40 21.07
C PHE A 93 9.45 11.29 19.84
N SER A 94 10.39 12.16 19.47
CA SER A 94 10.25 13.02 18.29
C SER A 94 10.09 12.20 17.00
N TRP A 95 10.89 11.14 16.84
CA TRP A 95 10.79 10.23 15.69
C TRP A 95 9.51 9.41 15.72
N ALA A 96 9.07 8.94 16.89
CA ALA A 96 7.80 8.23 17.04
C ALA A 96 6.61 9.09 16.56
N ILE A 97 6.56 10.36 16.97
CA ILE A 97 5.51 11.29 16.55
C ILE A 97 5.61 11.54 15.05
N LEU A 98 6.79 11.84 14.53
CA LEU A 98 6.98 12.09 13.11
C LEU A 98 6.56 10.88 12.27
N TYR A 99 6.94 9.67 12.67
CA TYR A 99 6.60 8.44 11.99
C TYR A 99 5.09 8.20 11.90
N VAL A 100 4.34 8.46 12.98
CA VAL A 100 2.87 8.38 12.98
C VAL A 100 2.26 9.44 12.08
N MET A 101 2.71 10.69 12.19
CA MET A 101 2.16 11.81 11.40
C MET A 101 2.38 11.58 9.90
N VAL A 102 3.60 11.19 9.50
CA VAL A 102 3.92 10.91 8.09
C VAL A 102 3.13 9.71 7.59
N SER A 103 3.04 8.62 8.36
CA SER A 103 2.30 7.44 7.94
C SER A 103 0.80 7.72 7.77
N LEU A 104 0.19 8.49 8.68
CA LEU A 104 -1.23 8.83 8.63
C LEU A 104 -1.53 9.84 7.53
N PHE A 105 -0.94 11.03 7.59
CA PHE A 105 -1.24 12.11 6.65
C PHE A 105 -0.67 11.84 5.26
N GLY A 106 0.52 11.26 5.20
CA GLY A 106 1.09 10.77 3.94
C GLY A 106 0.20 9.69 3.33
N GLY A 107 -0.29 8.73 4.12
CA GLY A 107 -1.14 7.64 3.61
C GLY A 107 -2.44 8.17 3.00
N LEU A 108 -3.11 9.09 3.71
CA LEU A 108 -4.30 9.77 3.21
C LEU A 108 -4.00 10.58 1.93
N THR A 109 -2.86 11.28 1.89
CA THR A 109 -2.43 12.04 0.70
C THR A 109 -2.17 11.11 -0.48
N CYS A 110 -1.46 10.00 -0.26
CA CYS A 110 -1.17 8.99 -1.27
C CYS A 110 -2.46 8.35 -1.82
N ALA A 111 -3.41 7.99 -0.95
CA ALA A 111 -4.71 7.47 -1.38
C ALA A 111 -5.47 8.51 -2.24
N TYR A 112 -5.53 9.77 -1.80
CA TYR A 112 -6.14 10.86 -2.57
C TYR A 112 -5.48 11.04 -3.95
N LEU A 113 -4.16 10.99 -4.01
CA LEU A 113 -3.42 11.07 -5.28
C LEU A 113 -3.72 9.87 -6.20
N GLY A 114 -3.88 8.67 -5.63
CA GLY A 114 -4.29 7.47 -6.35
C GLY A 114 -5.66 7.65 -7.01
N VAL A 115 -6.67 8.09 -6.23
CA VAL A 115 -8.02 8.42 -6.74
C VAL A 115 -7.97 9.51 -7.80
N ARG A 116 -7.22 10.59 -7.55
CA ARG A 116 -7.10 11.71 -8.50
C ARG A 116 -6.50 11.24 -9.84
N LEU A 117 -5.53 10.34 -9.81
CA LEU A 117 -4.98 9.75 -11.02
C LEU A 117 -6.02 8.87 -11.73
N SER A 118 -6.74 8.03 -11.01
CA SER A 118 -7.84 7.21 -11.53
C SER A 118 -8.86 8.07 -12.28
N ASN A 119 -9.35 9.13 -11.65
CA ASN A 119 -10.34 10.04 -12.25
C ASN A 119 -9.84 10.73 -13.51
N ARG A 120 -8.56 11.13 -13.56
CA ARG A 120 -7.96 11.72 -14.77
C ARG A 120 -7.95 10.73 -15.94
N ILE A 121 -7.67 9.46 -15.67
CA ILE A 121 -7.65 8.41 -16.70
C ILE A 121 -9.06 8.11 -17.20
N ILE A 122 -10.03 8.02 -16.29
CA ILE A 122 -11.45 7.80 -16.63
C ILE A 122 -11.97 8.92 -17.52
N HIS A 123 -11.81 10.18 -17.10
CA HIS A 123 -12.29 11.32 -17.90
C HIS A 123 -11.60 11.45 -19.26
N LYS A 124 -10.30 11.14 -19.36
CA LYS A 124 -9.60 11.14 -20.66
C LYS A 124 -10.18 10.08 -21.61
N LYS A 125 -10.66 8.96 -21.07
CA LYS A 125 -11.28 7.89 -21.86
C LYS A 125 -12.69 8.29 -22.31
N GLU A 126 -13.43 9.02 -21.49
CA GLU A 126 -14.77 9.53 -21.81
C GLU A 126 -14.76 10.69 -22.82
N GLY A 127 -13.80 11.61 -22.71
CA GLY A 127 -13.65 12.76 -23.61
C GLY A 127 -12.87 12.48 -24.91
N GLY A 128 -12.46 11.22 -25.13
CA GLY A 128 -11.71 10.77 -26.31
C GLY A 128 -12.56 10.01 -27.34
N LEU A 129 -13.89 10.16 -27.30
CA LEU A 129 -14.86 9.66 -28.27
C LEU A 129 -15.44 10.83 -29.10
#